data_AF-A0A437C0T3-F1
#
_entry.id   AF-A0A437C0T3-F1
#
_cell.length_a   1.000
_cell.length_b   1.000
_cell.length_c   1.000
_cell.angle_alpha   90.00
_cell.angle_beta   90.00
_cell.angle_gamma   90.00
#
_symmetry.space_group_name_H-M   'P 1'
#
loop_
_entity.id
_entity.type
_entity.pdbx_description
1 polymer ?
#
loop_
_entity_poly.entity_id
_entity_poly.type
_entity_poly.pdbx_seq_one_letter_code
_entity_poly.pdbx_strand_id
1 'polypeptide(L)'
;MSSLAEQCNSEDTDVQLPTVVILDNLHHIGSLSDIFNGFLNCKYHKCPYVIGTMSQGVSSSPNLELHHNFRWVLCTNHTEPVKGFLGRFLRRKLIETEIDKNMRSNDLIKIVDWIPKTWQHLNSFLEAHSSSDVTIGPRLFLPCPMDVEGSRVWFTDLWNYSLVPYLLEAVREGLQLYGKRAVWEDPSKWVNDTYPWSAASLQQDGQSLLQLRPEDVGYDGYSSSKEGASAKQVSQSDTEGDPLMNMLLRLQEAANYSSTQSCDSDSTSHHDDQLDSSLESAL
;
A
#
# COMPACT_ATOMS: atom_id res chain seq x y z
N MET A 1 20.76 -2.06 20.81
CA MET A 1 20.20 -3.40 21.13
C MET A 1 21.25 -4.34 21.73
N SER A 2 22.52 -4.29 21.30
CA SER A 2 23.61 -5.12 21.86
C SER A 2 23.80 -4.99 23.38
N SER A 3 23.76 -3.77 23.92
CA SER A 3 23.84 -3.55 25.38
C SER A 3 22.68 -4.19 26.17
N LEU A 4 21.48 -4.24 25.59
CA LEU A 4 20.32 -4.89 26.22
C LEU A 4 20.45 -6.42 26.17
N ALA A 5 20.96 -6.96 25.06
CA ALA A 5 21.29 -8.37 24.93
C ALA A 5 22.39 -8.82 25.91
N GLU A 6 23.41 -7.99 26.12
CA GLU A 6 24.47 -8.22 27.12
C GLU A 6 23.89 -8.28 28.54
N GLN A 7 22.99 -7.36 28.89
CA GLN A 7 22.29 -7.36 30.18
C GLN A 7 21.35 -8.55 30.37
N CYS A 8 20.77 -9.10 29.29
CA CYS A 8 19.97 -10.33 29.36
C CYS A 8 20.84 -11.57 29.63
N ASN A 9 22.11 -11.53 29.24
CA ASN A 9 23.09 -12.61 29.42
C ASN A 9 23.85 -12.53 30.74
N SER A 10 23.90 -11.36 31.39
CA SER A 10 24.52 -11.22 32.71
C SER A 10 23.72 -11.94 33.81
N GLU A 11 24.44 -12.56 34.75
CA GLU A 11 23.82 -13.20 35.93
C GLU A 11 23.47 -12.20 37.04
N ASP A 12 23.88 -10.93 36.91
CA ASP A 12 23.53 -9.85 37.84
C ASP A 12 22.03 -9.53 37.78
N THR A 13 21.31 -9.95 38.82
CA THR A 13 19.86 -9.79 39.01
C THR A 13 19.41 -8.37 39.39
N ASP A 14 20.32 -7.40 39.51
CA ASP A 14 20.02 -6.07 40.05
C ASP A 14 19.59 -5.04 38.99
N VAL A 15 19.67 -5.38 37.70
CA VAL A 15 19.19 -4.53 36.60
C VAL A 15 17.80 -4.98 36.16
N GLN A 16 16.79 -4.16 36.45
CA GLN A 16 15.42 -4.40 35.99
C GLN A 16 15.34 -4.20 34.47
N LEU A 17 15.34 -5.30 33.73
CA LEU A 17 15.16 -5.30 32.28
C LEU A 17 13.73 -4.87 31.89
N PRO A 18 13.55 -4.15 30.77
CA PRO A 18 12.22 -3.86 30.25
C PRO A 18 11.51 -5.17 29.88
N THR A 19 10.20 -5.26 30.16
CA THR A 19 9.41 -6.43 29.76
C THR A 19 9.07 -6.43 28.28
N VAL A 20 8.95 -5.24 27.66
CA VAL A 20 8.58 -5.08 26.25
C VAL A 20 9.47 -4.03 25.59
N VAL A 21 9.94 -4.32 24.38
CA VAL A 21 10.66 -3.40 23.50
C VAL A 21 9.84 -3.20 22.23
N ILE A 22 9.54 -1.95 21.88
CA ILE A 22 8.82 -1.59 20.66
C ILE A 22 9.83 -1.06 19.65
N LEU A 23 9.86 -1.67 18.47
CA LEU A 23 10.71 -1.26 17.35
C LEU A 23 9.81 -0.77 16.21
N ASP A 24 9.84 0.54 15.98
CA ASP A 24 8.99 1.16 14.98
C ASP A 24 9.65 1.15 13.59
N ASN A 25 8.86 0.93 12.54
CA ASN A 25 9.26 0.99 11.13
C ASN A 25 10.46 0.09 10.76
N LEU A 26 10.40 -1.19 11.12
CA LEU A 26 11.46 -2.16 10.84
C LEU A 26 11.79 -2.30 9.33
N HIS A 27 10.89 -1.90 8.44
CA HIS A 27 11.09 -1.88 6.99
C HIS A 27 12.16 -0.87 6.51
N HIS A 28 12.52 0.12 7.33
CA HIS A 28 13.60 1.05 7.03
C HIS A 28 14.99 0.55 7.47
N ILE A 29 15.05 -0.60 8.13
CA ILE A 29 16.30 -1.13 8.68
C ILE A 29 16.96 -2.06 7.66
N GLY A 30 18.23 -1.81 7.34
CA GLY A 30 18.96 -2.57 6.33
C GLY A 30 19.22 -4.04 6.68
N SER A 31 19.46 -4.35 7.96
CA SER A 31 19.68 -5.72 8.44
C SER A 31 19.07 -5.90 9.82
N LEU A 32 17.97 -6.65 9.88
CA LEU A 32 17.33 -6.99 11.16
C LEU A 32 18.15 -8.03 11.94
N SER A 33 18.93 -8.86 11.23
CA SER A 33 19.84 -9.83 11.85
C SER A 33 20.81 -9.15 12.81
N ASP A 34 21.41 -8.01 12.42
CA ASP A 34 22.39 -7.31 13.28
C ASP A 34 21.78 -6.78 14.58
N ILE A 35 20.49 -6.47 14.56
CA ILE A 35 19.75 -6.00 15.74
C ILE A 35 19.45 -7.15 16.70
N PHE A 36 19.06 -8.31 16.17
CA PHE A 36 18.55 -9.42 16.95
C PHE A 36 19.58 -10.50 17.26
N ASN A 37 20.73 -10.52 16.57
CA ASN A 37 21.81 -11.48 16.79
C ASN A 37 22.29 -11.52 18.25
N GLY A 38 22.30 -10.37 18.93
CA GLY A 38 22.63 -10.32 20.37
C GLY A 38 21.70 -11.14 21.25
N PHE A 39 20.42 -11.26 20.88
CA PHE A 39 19.39 -11.96 21.68
C PHE A 39 19.27 -13.45 21.37
N LEU A 40 19.91 -13.96 20.31
CA LEU A 40 19.86 -15.39 19.93
C LEU A 40 20.38 -16.31 21.05
N ASN A 41 21.33 -15.82 21.86
CA ASN A 41 21.97 -16.59 22.93
C ASN A 41 21.32 -16.37 24.31
N CYS A 42 20.31 -15.52 24.42
CA CYS A 42 19.64 -15.22 25.68
C CYS A 42 18.66 -16.34 26.07
N LYS A 43 18.61 -16.70 27.36
CA LYS A 43 17.63 -17.68 27.85
C LYS A 43 16.22 -17.09 27.73
N TYR A 44 15.28 -17.85 27.14
CA TYR A 44 13.90 -17.42 26.84
C TYR A 44 13.14 -16.73 27.99
N HIS A 45 13.45 -17.05 29.25
CA HIS A 45 12.78 -16.49 30.42
C HIS A 45 13.34 -15.14 30.92
N LYS A 46 14.45 -14.66 30.34
CA LYS A 46 15.07 -13.36 30.68
C LYS A 46 14.96 -12.31 29.57
N CYS A 47 14.50 -12.68 28.39
CA CYS A 47 14.40 -11.76 27.26
C CYS A 47 13.13 -10.91 27.30
N PRO A 48 13.20 -9.63 26.90
CA PRO A 48 12.01 -8.81 26.67
C PRO A 48 11.18 -9.37 25.51
N TYR A 49 9.86 -9.15 25.54
CA TYR A 49 9.02 -9.27 24.35
C TYR A 49 9.37 -8.16 23.36
N VAL A 50 9.51 -8.50 22.07
CA VAL A 50 9.74 -7.50 21.03
C VAL A 50 8.49 -7.35 20.18
N ILE A 51 8.01 -6.11 20.04
CA ILE A 51 6.94 -5.75 19.11
C ILE A 51 7.55 -4.90 18.01
N GLY A 52 7.53 -5.42 16.79
CA GLY A 52 7.95 -4.71 15.58
C GLY A 52 6.76 -4.13 14.83
N THR A 53 6.87 -2.91 14.30
CA THR A 53 5.89 -2.37 13.36
C THR A 53 6.50 -2.28 11.96
N MET A 54 5.71 -2.57 10.93
CA MET A 54 6.11 -2.46 9.53
C MET A 54 4.93 -1.97 8.68
N SER A 55 5.24 -1.22 7.62
CA SER A 55 4.26 -0.85 6.60
C SER A 55 4.22 -1.95 5.53
N GLN A 56 3.02 -2.38 5.16
CA GLN A 56 2.79 -3.49 4.24
C GLN A 56 3.28 -3.20 2.80
N GLY A 57 3.37 -1.92 2.42
CA GLY A 57 3.72 -1.49 1.06
C GLY A 57 5.21 -1.51 0.71
N VAL A 58 6.09 -1.97 1.61
CA VAL A 58 7.54 -2.01 1.36
C VAL A 58 7.95 -3.45 1.03
N SER A 59 8.47 -3.65 -0.18
CA SER A 59 8.77 -4.96 -0.80
C SER A 59 9.93 -5.74 -0.16
N SER A 60 10.35 -5.38 1.05
CA SER A 60 11.32 -6.14 1.84
C SER A 60 10.57 -6.89 2.93
N SER A 61 10.11 -8.11 2.63
CA SER A 61 9.87 -9.08 3.71
C SER A 61 11.25 -9.41 4.26
N PRO A 62 11.65 -8.87 5.42
CA PRO A 62 12.92 -9.24 5.99
C PRO A 62 12.76 -10.71 6.40
N ASN A 63 13.83 -11.50 6.38
CA ASN A 63 13.84 -12.90 6.82
C ASN A 63 13.62 -13.02 8.36
N LEU A 64 12.66 -12.29 8.93
CA LEU A 64 12.26 -12.27 10.34
C LEU A 64 11.60 -13.58 10.78
N GLU A 65 10.80 -14.19 9.89
CA GLU A 65 10.13 -15.47 10.18
C GLU A 65 11.13 -16.60 10.39
N LEU A 66 12.23 -16.58 9.64
CA LEU A 66 13.19 -17.69 9.60
C LEU A 66 14.19 -17.66 10.76
N HIS A 67 14.52 -16.49 11.32
CA HIS A 67 15.63 -16.37 12.29
C HIS A 67 15.24 -15.93 13.71
N HIS A 68 14.07 -15.33 13.95
CA HIS A 68 13.81 -14.60 15.21
C HIS A 68 12.45 -14.87 15.88
N ASN A 69 11.75 -15.96 15.53
CA ASN A 69 10.47 -16.36 16.16
C ASN A 69 9.39 -15.26 16.13
N PHE A 70 9.41 -14.36 15.14
CA PHE A 70 8.36 -13.35 15.00
C PHE A 70 7.05 -14.00 14.54
N ARG A 71 5.94 -13.55 15.14
CA ARG A 71 4.60 -13.84 14.64
C ARG A 71 4.03 -12.59 14.02
N TRP A 72 3.69 -12.66 12.74
CA TRP A 72 3.02 -11.56 12.07
C TRP A 72 1.60 -11.41 12.57
N VAL A 73 1.23 -10.17 12.85
CA VAL A 73 -0.14 -9.76 13.12
C VAL A 73 -0.48 -8.73 12.06
N LEU A 74 -1.29 -9.13 11.08
CA LEU A 74 -1.75 -8.24 10.03
C LEU A 74 -2.93 -7.40 10.55
N CYS A 75 -2.76 -6.08 10.55
CA CYS A 75 -3.79 -5.13 10.95
C CYS A 75 -4.49 -4.57 9.71
N THR A 76 -5.41 -5.34 9.11
CA THR A 76 -6.21 -4.84 7.98
C THR A 76 -7.38 -3.98 8.48
N ASN A 77 -7.92 -3.12 7.62
CA ASN A 77 -9.05 -2.25 7.98
C ASN A 77 -10.34 -3.02 8.34
N HIS A 78 -10.46 -4.26 7.87
CA HIS A 78 -11.65 -5.09 8.06
C HIS A 78 -11.53 -6.11 9.21
N THR A 79 -10.36 -6.24 9.85
CA THR A 79 -10.15 -7.13 11.00
C THR A 79 -9.93 -6.35 12.30
N GLU A 80 -10.18 -7.01 13.43
CA GLU A 80 -9.72 -6.49 14.71
C GLU A 80 -8.17 -6.47 14.74
N PRO A 81 -7.54 -5.46 15.37
CA PRO A 81 -8.15 -4.44 16.23
C PRO A 81 -8.68 -3.20 15.49
N VAL A 82 -8.38 -3.03 14.20
CA VAL A 82 -8.69 -1.81 13.43
C VAL A 82 -10.20 -1.66 13.22
N LYS A 83 -10.90 -2.76 12.98
CA LYS A 83 -12.36 -2.77 12.87
C LYS A 83 -13.01 -2.17 14.12
N GLY A 84 -13.79 -1.11 13.90
CA GLY A 84 -14.49 -0.38 14.96
C GLY A 84 -13.59 0.52 15.82
N PHE A 85 -12.26 0.56 15.60
CA PHE A 85 -11.35 1.41 16.37
C PHE A 85 -11.76 2.88 16.30
N LEU A 86 -11.97 3.40 15.09
CA LEU A 86 -12.33 4.81 14.87
C LEU A 86 -13.61 5.19 15.62
N GLY A 87 -14.64 4.34 15.55
CA GLY A 87 -15.90 4.56 16.28
C GLY A 87 -15.71 4.53 17.81
N ARG A 88 -14.95 3.57 18.34
CA ARG A 88 -14.63 3.50 19.78
C ARG A 88 -13.86 4.72 20.24
N PHE A 89 -12.86 5.15 19.47
CA PHE A 89 -12.03 6.32 19.78
C PHE A 89 -12.87 7.61 19.80
N LEU A 90 -13.64 7.88 18.75
CA LEU A 90 -14.43 9.11 18.64
C LEU A 90 -15.54 9.17 19.69
N ARG A 91 -16.22 8.05 19.97
CA ARG A 91 -17.22 7.97 21.05
C ARG A 91 -16.61 8.23 22.42
N ARG A 92 -15.43 7.66 22.71
CA ARG A 92 -14.70 7.94 23.94
C ARG A 92 -14.37 9.43 24.07
N LYS A 93 -13.78 10.01 23.02
CA LYS A 93 -13.42 11.44 22.97
C LYS A 93 -14.66 12.34 23.12
N LEU A 94 -15.81 11.96 22.57
CA LEU A 94 -17.08 12.65 22.78
C LEU A 94 -17.49 12.60 24.25
N ILE A 95 -17.54 11.42 24.86
CA ILE A 95 -17.91 11.23 26.27
C ILE A 95 -17.01 12.07 27.19
N GLU A 96 -15.69 12.02 26.98
CA GLU A 96 -14.73 12.83 27.75
C GLU A 96 -15.06 14.33 27.61
N THR A 97 -15.34 14.79 26.39
CA THR A 97 -15.71 16.20 26.15
C THR A 97 -17.06 16.59 26.78
N GLU A 98 -18.06 15.73 26.73
CA GLU A 98 -19.38 15.97 27.32
C GLU A 98 -19.33 16.03 28.85
N ILE A 99 -18.46 15.22 29.47
CA ILE A 99 -18.19 15.27 30.92
C ILE A 99 -17.52 16.60 31.27
N ASP A 100 -16.47 16.98 30.55
CA ASP A 100 -15.73 18.22 30.80
C ASP A 100 -16.60 19.48 30.64
N LYS A 101 -17.47 19.49 29.62
CA LYS A 101 -18.40 20.60 29.36
C LYS A 101 -19.72 20.50 30.16
N ASN A 102 -19.98 19.38 30.81
CA ASN A 102 -21.26 19.02 31.44
C ASN A 102 -22.48 19.26 30.53
N MET A 103 -22.34 18.95 29.24
CA MET A 103 -23.36 19.17 28.21
C MET A 103 -23.33 18.03 27.20
N ARG A 104 -24.51 17.50 26.86
CA ARG A 104 -24.67 16.49 25.81
C ARG A 104 -25.07 17.12 24.49
N SER A 105 -24.64 16.53 23.37
CA SER A 105 -25.03 16.99 22.03
C SER A 105 -25.46 15.83 21.13
N ASN A 106 -26.75 15.78 20.82
CA ASN A 106 -27.30 14.76 19.90
C ASN A 106 -26.75 14.90 18.48
N ASP A 107 -26.41 16.11 18.04
CA ASP A 107 -25.85 16.31 16.70
C ASP A 107 -24.39 15.84 16.63
N LEU A 108 -23.61 16.02 17.69
CA LEU A 108 -22.27 15.42 17.78
C LEU A 108 -22.33 13.89 17.79
N ILE A 109 -23.32 13.28 18.45
CA ILE A 109 -23.50 11.82 18.41
C ILE A 109 -23.70 11.35 16.97
N LYS A 110 -24.58 12.02 16.20
CA LYS A 110 -24.80 11.69 14.77
C LYS A 110 -23.52 11.82 13.96
N ILE A 111 -22.76 12.90 14.14
CA ILE A 111 -21.50 13.13 13.43
C ILE A 111 -20.47 12.04 13.79
N VAL A 112 -20.29 11.76 15.07
CA VAL A 112 -19.35 10.73 15.58
C VAL A 112 -19.73 9.32 15.10
N ASP A 113 -21.01 9.01 14.96
CA ASP A 113 -21.47 7.74 14.41
C ASP A 113 -21.38 7.68 12.87
N TRP A 114 -21.37 8.84 12.20
CA TRP A 114 -21.28 8.94 10.76
C TRP A 114 -19.83 8.84 10.25
N ILE A 115 -18.86 9.48 10.91
CA ILE A 115 -17.45 9.51 10.50
C ILE A 115 -16.86 8.10 10.23
N PRO A 116 -17.05 7.08 11.10
CA PRO A 116 -16.57 5.73 10.82
C PRO A 116 -17.21 5.08 9.60
N LYS A 117 -18.48 5.40 9.30
CA LYS A 117 -19.18 4.87 8.11
C LYS A 117 -18.62 5.49 6.84
N THR A 118 -18.31 6.79 6.85
CA THR A 118 -17.63 7.48 5.76
C THR A 118 -16.26 6.86 5.50
N TRP A 119 -15.46 6.67 6.56
CA TRP A 119 -14.17 5.99 6.45
C TRP A 119 -14.28 4.58 5.84
N GLN A 120 -15.30 3.80 6.23
CA GLN A 120 -15.56 2.47 5.64
C GLN A 120 -16.00 2.55 4.18
N HIS A 121 -16.88 3.49 3.85
CA HIS A 121 -17.37 3.69 2.49
C HIS A 121 -16.21 4.04 1.53
N LEU A 122 -15.32 4.95 1.92
CA LEU A 122 -14.16 5.33 1.12
C LEU A 122 -13.18 4.16 0.93
N ASN A 123 -12.95 3.35 1.97
CA ASN A 123 -12.11 2.17 1.84
C ASN A 123 -12.75 1.08 0.96
N SER A 124 -14.07 0.93 0.99
CA SER A 124 -14.78 0.01 0.09
C SER A 124 -14.68 0.47 -1.37
N PHE A 125 -14.75 1.79 -1.60
CA PHE A 125 -14.53 2.38 -2.92
C PHE A 125 -13.10 2.12 -3.43
N LEU A 126 -12.07 2.29 -2.58
CA LEU A 126 -10.68 1.98 -2.92
C LEU A 126 -10.47 0.50 -3.23
N GLU A 127 -11.03 -0.40 -2.42
CA GLU A 127 -10.91 -1.84 -2.65
C GLU A 127 -11.51 -2.29 -4.00
N ALA A 128 -12.59 -1.62 -4.43
CA ALA A 128 -13.22 -1.87 -5.73
C ALA A 128 -12.37 -1.38 -6.92
N HIS A 129 -11.51 -0.37 -6.74
CA HIS A 129 -10.80 0.31 -7.82
C HIS A 129 -9.26 0.13 -7.80
N SER A 130 -8.69 -0.32 -6.68
CA SER A 130 -7.25 -0.46 -6.43
C SER A 130 -6.96 -1.76 -5.64
N SER A 131 -5.74 -1.98 -5.17
CA SER A 131 -5.41 -3.16 -4.36
C SER A 131 -5.95 -3.04 -2.92
N SER A 132 -6.05 -4.17 -2.21
CA SER A 132 -6.43 -4.20 -0.79
C SER A 132 -5.43 -3.50 0.13
N ASP A 133 -4.23 -3.20 -0.37
CA ASP A 133 -3.16 -2.52 0.38
C ASP A 133 -3.29 -0.99 0.26
N VAL A 134 -3.99 -0.52 -0.78
CA VAL A 134 -4.30 0.90 -0.98
C VAL A 134 -5.53 1.26 -0.15
N THR A 135 -5.29 1.89 0.99
CA THR A 135 -6.35 2.21 1.94
C THR A 135 -6.11 3.51 2.69
N ILE A 136 -7.18 4.06 3.27
CA ILE A 136 -7.12 5.22 4.15
C ILE A 136 -7.10 4.70 5.60
N GLY A 137 -6.03 5.01 6.34
CA GLY A 137 -5.95 4.66 7.77
C GLY A 137 -6.89 5.51 8.65
N PRO A 138 -7.38 4.97 9.78
CA PRO A 138 -8.30 5.69 10.67
C PRO A 138 -7.66 6.93 11.33
N ARG A 139 -6.32 7.00 11.36
CA ARG A 139 -5.55 8.12 11.90
C ARG A 139 -6.00 9.46 11.33
N LEU A 140 -6.36 9.49 10.05
CA LEU A 140 -6.78 10.70 9.34
C LEU A 140 -8.05 11.35 9.96
N PHE A 141 -8.89 10.54 10.60
CA PHE A 141 -10.17 10.97 11.17
C PHE A 141 -10.13 11.24 12.69
N LEU A 142 -9.07 10.81 13.39
CA LEU A 142 -8.93 11.03 14.84
C LEU A 142 -8.94 12.52 15.28
N PRO A 143 -8.41 13.46 14.48
CA PRO A 143 -8.46 14.89 14.82
C PRO A 143 -9.85 15.51 14.82
N CYS A 144 -10.91 14.81 14.37
CA CYS A 144 -12.29 15.32 14.30
C CYS A 144 -12.66 16.15 15.55
N PRO A 145 -12.96 17.45 15.39
CA PRO A 145 -13.38 18.32 16.48
C PRO A 145 -14.64 17.83 17.19
N MET A 146 -14.75 18.07 18.50
CA MET A 146 -15.96 17.82 19.31
C MET A 146 -16.81 19.09 19.42
N ASP A 147 -17.06 19.67 18.25
CA ASP A 147 -17.93 20.81 18.01
C ASP A 147 -18.60 20.63 16.64
N VAL A 148 -19.89 20.97 16.55
CA VAL A 148 -20.69 20.71 15.33
C VAL A 148 -20.17 21.51 14.15
N GLU A 149 -19.87 22.79 14.37
CA GLU A 149 -19.42 23.70 13.32
C GLU A 149 -17.95 23.43 12.97
N GLY A 150 -17.10 23.27 13.99
CA GLY A 150 -15.70 22.94 13.80
C GLY A 150 -15.50 21.61 13.05
N SER A 151 -16.31 20.60 13.34
CA SER A 151 -16.24 19.31 12.63
C SER A 151 -16.71 19.39 11.18
N ARG A 152 -17.66 20.27 10.86
CA ARG A 152 -18.10 20.54 9.48
C ARG A 152 -16.96 21.10 8.65
N VAL A 153 -16.40 22.23 9.09
CA VAL A 153 -15.30 22.92 8.40
C VAL A 153 -14.11 21.99 8.25
N TRP A 154 -13.72 21.30 9.34
CA TRP A 154 -12.65 20.31 9.31
C TRP A 154 -12.91 19.19 8.30
N PHE A 155 -14.14 18.66 8.22
CA PHE A 155 -14.45 17.59 7.28
C PHE A 155 -14.41 18.08 5.83
N THR A 156 -14.91 19.29 5.55
CA THR A 156 -14.83 19.90 4.21
C THR A 156 -13.37 20.05 3.78
N ASP A 157 -12.50 20.54 4.65
CA ASP A 157 -11.07 20.69 4.36
C ASP A 157 -10.40 19.33 4.15
N LEU A 158 -10.66 18.38 5.05
CA LEU A 158 -10.16 17.01 4.94
C LEU A 158 -10.59 16.39 3.60
N TRP A 159 -11.85 16.55 3.24
CA TRP A 159 -12.41 16.03 2.00
C TRP A 159 -11.71 16.65 0.79
N ASN A 160 -11.75 17.97 0.67
CA ASN A 160 -11.31 18.70 -0.52
C ASN A 160 -9.79 18.65 -0.72
N TYR A 161 -9.00 18.72 0.36
CA TYR A 161 -7.55 18.87 0.26
C TYR A 161 -6.77 17.58 0.50
N SER A 162 -7.37 16.55 1.11
CA SER A 162 -6.67 15.30 1.40
C SER A 162 -7.35 14.08 0.79
N LEU A 163 -8.66 13.89 1.00
CA LEU A 163 -9.35 12.68 0.54
C LEU A 163 -9.51 12.66 -0.97
N VAL A 164 -10.05 13.73 -1.58
CA VAL A 164 -10.27 13.76 -3.04
C VAL A 164 -8.96 13.59 -3.81
N PRO A 165 -7.87 14.35 -3.53
CA PRO A 165 -6.60 14.14 -4.24
C PRO A 165 -6.05 12.72 -4.10
N TYR A 166 -6.11 12.14 -2.90
CA TYR A 166 -5.65 10.76 -2.66
C TYR A 166 -6.48 9.73 -3.43
N LEU A 167 -7.81 9.82 -3.39
CA LEU A 167 -8.71 8.91 -4.10
C LEU A 167 -8.50 8.98 -5.62
N LEU A 168 -8.35 10.18 -6.18
CA LEU A 168 -8.09 10.36 -7.61
C LEU A 168 -6.78 9.68 -8.03
N GLU A 169 -5.71 9.85 -7.25
CA GLU A 169 -4.42 9.21 -7.54
C GLU A 169 -4.51 7.69 -7.41
N ALA A 170 -5.06 7.20 -6.30
CA ALA A 170 -5.22 5.78 -6.03
C ALA A 170 -6.00 5.06 -7.13
N VAL A 171 -7.09 5.67 -7.60
CA VAL A 171 -7.90 5.12 -8.69
C VAL A 171 -7.17 5.20 -10.01
N ARG A 172 -6.42 6.27 -10.29
CA ARG A 172 -5.64 6.40 -11.53
C ARG A 172 -4.56 5.33 -11.61
N GLU A 173 -3.82 5.11 -10.52
CA GLU A 173 -2.83 4.03 -10.42
C GLU A 173 -3.49 2.65 -10.51
N GLY A 174 -4.61 2.45 -9.78
CA GLY A 174 -5.37 1.21 -9.82
C GLY A 174 -5.88 0.87 -11.22
N LEU A 175 -6.36 1.88 -11.96
CA LEU A 175 -6.80 1.75 -13.34
C LEU A 175 -5.63 1.41 -14.28
N GLN A 176 -4.45 2.01 -14.09
CA GLN A 176 -3.26 1.68 -14.89
C GLN A 176 -2.79 0.24 -14.65
N LEU A 177 -2.76 -0.21 -13.38
CA LEU A 177 -2.22 -1.51 -13.00
C LEU A 177 -3.21 -2.67 -13.25
N TYR A 178 -4.48 -2.46 -12.94
CA TYR A 178 -5.48 -3.53 -12.91
C TYR A 178 -6.62 -3.34 -13.92
N GLY A 179 -6.70 -2.18 -14.57
CA GLY A 179 -7.80 -1.83 -15.45
C GLY A 179 -9.12 -1.60 -14.73
N LYS A 180 -10.21 -1.56 -15.51
CA LYS A 180 -11.56 -1.33 -14.98
C LYS A 180 -12.08 -2.57 -14.27
N ARG A 181 -12.28 -2.48 -12.95
CA ARG A 181 -12.69 -3.60 -12.09
C ARG A 181 -14.13 -3.53 -11.58
N ALA A 182 -14.72 -2.34 -11.54
CA ALA A 182 -16.04 -2.10 -11.01
C ALA A 182 -16.84 -1.14 -11.90
N VAL A 183 -18.10 -0.90 -11.55
CA VAL A 183 -18.87 0.21 -12.10
C VAL A 183 -18.48 1.47 -11.34
N TRP A 184 -18.41 2.61 -12.04
CA TRP A 184 -18.12 3.89 -11.38
C TRP A 184 -19.27 4.29 -10.46
N GLU A 185 -18.95 4.57 -9.20
CA GLU A 185 -19.86 5.16 -8.23
C GLU A 185 -19.12 6.27 -7.49
N ASP A 186 -19.57 7.52 -7.66
CA ASP A 186 -18.93 8.67 -7.02
C ASP A 186 -19.15 8.63 -5.50
N PRO A 187 -18.08 8.47 -4.68
CA PRO A 187 -18.22 8.41 -3.23
C PRO A 187 -18.72 9.73 -2.63
N SER A 188 -18.58 10.87 -3.32
CA SER A 188 -19.12 12.14 -2.83
C SER A 188 -20.65 12.12 -2.79
N LYS A 189 -21.30 11.31 -3.64
CA LYS A 189 -22.76 11.21 -3.67
C LYS A 189 -23.30 10.66 -2.35
N TRP A 190 -22.77 9.52 -1.91
CA TRP A 190 -23.17 8.92 -0.62
C TRP A 190 -22.87 9.86 0.56
N VAL A 191 -21.73 10.57 0.52
CA VAL A 191 -21.35 11.54 1.55
C VAL A 191 -22.34 12.69 1.63
N ASN A 192 -22.76 13.24 0.49
CA ASN A 192 -23.77 14.31 0.44
C ASN A 192 -25.16 13.80 0.86
N ASP A 193 -25.55 12.60 0.42
CA ASP A 193 -26.87 12.01 0.74
C ASP A 193 -27.02 11.67 2.23
N THR A 194 -25.92 11.36 2.90
CA THR A 194 -25.90 10.98 4.33
C THR A 194 -25.33 12.06 5.24
N TYR A 195 -25.15 13.28 4.72
CA TYR A 195 -24.45 14.37 5.41
C TYR A 195 -25.08 14.69 6.77
N PRO A 196 -24.34 14.60 7.90
CA PRO A 196 -24.94 14.69 9.23
C PRO A 196 -25.21 16.15 9.66
N TRP A 197 -24.61 17.13 8.98
CA TRP A 197 -24.84 18.56 9.24
C TRP A 197 -26.08 19.06 8.47
N SER A 198 -26.81 20.01 9.06
CA SER A 198 -28.08 20.47 8.48
C SER A 198 -27.89 21.11 7.09
N ALA A 199 -28.86 20.93 6.19
CA ALA A 199 -28.83 21.54 4.86
C ALA A 199 -28.86 23.09 4.89
N ALA A 200 -29.39 23.69 5.96
CA ALA A 200 -29.35 25.15 6.16
C ALA A 200 -27.94 25.66 6.42
N SER A 201 -27.06 24.81 6.98
CA SER A 201 -25.65 25.11 7.25
C SER A 201 -24.80 25.16 5.98
N LEU A 202 -25.20 24.45 4.90
CA LEU A 202 -24.51 24.48 3.61
C LEU A 202 -24.68 25.82 2.87
N GLN A 203 -25.72 26.60 3.16
CA GLN A 203 -26.02 27.84 2.43
C GLN A 203 -25.20 29.04 2.90
N GLN A 204 -24.53 28.97 4.05
CA GLN A 204 -23.86 30.12 4.69
C GLN A 204 -22.35 30.21 4.37
N ASP A 205 -21.69 29.12 3.97
CA ASP A 205 -20.24 29.08 3.71
C ASP A 205 -19.94 28.29 2.43
N GLY A 206 -19.63 29.00 1.35
CA GLY A 206 -19.55 28.52 -0.03
C GLY A 206 -18.44 27.52 -0.39
N GLN A 207 -18.10 26.56 0.46
CA GLN A 207 -17.22 25.43 0.09
C GLN A 207 -18.02 24.13 0.04
N SER A 208 -18.46 23.77 -1.18
CA SER A 208 -19.04 22.46 -1.45
C SER A 208 -17.97 21.36 -1.41
N LEU A 209 -18.37 20.15 -1.06
CA LEU A 209 -17.52 18.97 -1.20
C LEU A 209 -17.21 18.74 -2.69
N LEU A 210 -15.93 18.58 -3.02
CA LEU A 210 -15.50 18.23 -4.37
C LEU A 210 -16.06 16.86 -4.78
N GLN A 211 -16.50 16.75 -6.03
CA GLN A 211 -16.98 15.51 -6.62
C GLN A 211 -15.83 14.73 -7.24
N LEU A 212 -15.94 13.40 -7.27
CA LEU A 212 -15.00 12.55 -7.99
C LEU A 212 -15.66 12.08 -9.27
N ARG A 213 -15.27 12.68 -10.39
CA ARG A 213 -15.88 12.39 -11.67
C ARG A 213 -15.05 11.35 -12.42
N PRO A 214 -15.67 10.47 -13.22
CA PRO A 214 -14.94 9.44 -13.96
C PRO A 214 -13.92 10.05 -14.94
N GLU A 215 -14.19 11.23 -15.49
CA GLU A 215 -13.26 11.95 -16.37
C GLU A 215 -11.96 12.37 -15.67
N ASP A 216 -11.97 12.64 -14.36
CA ASP A 216 -10.81 13.14 -13.61
C ASP A 216 -9.70 12.07 -13.45
N VAL A 217 -10.06 10.81 -13.68
CA VAL A 217 -9.14 9.66 -13.67
C VAL A 217 -9.08 8.94 -15.02
N GLY A 218 -9.80 9.43 -16.04
CA GLY A 218 -9.87 8.80 -17.37
C GLY A 218 -10.65 7.49 -17.39
N TYR A 219 -11.59 7.29 -16.47
CA TYR A 219 -12.30 6.02 -16.28
C TYR A 219 -13.14 5.60 -17.50
N ASP A 220 -13.85 6.54 -18.11
CA ASP A 220 -14.72 6.28 -19.28
C ASP A 220 -13.92 6.06 -20.58
N GLY A 221 -12.72 6.65 -20.67
CA GLY A 221 -11.81 6.47 -21.80
C GLY A 221 -11.04 5.15 -21.79
N TYR A 222 -10.97 4.47 -20.63
CA TYR A 222 -10.19 3.25 -20.46
C TYR A 222 -10.79 2.03 -21.19
N SER A 223 -12.11 2.00 -21.40
CA SER A 223 -12.77 0.97 -22.21
C SER A 223 -12.41 1.04 -23.70
N SER A 224 -11.89 2.17 -24.19
CA SER A 224 -11.62 2.41 -25.61
C SER A 224 -10.15 2.33 -26.01
N SER A 225 -9.22 2.13 -25.07
CA SER A 225 -7.78 2.08 -25.35
C SER A 225 -7.21 0.66 -25.45
N LYS A 226 -8.01 -0.39 -25.19
CA LYS A 226 -7.64 -1.79 -25.50
C LYS A 226 -8.45 -2.44 -26.63
N GLU A 227 -9.47 -1.77 -27.15
CA GLU A 227 -10.17 -2.19 -28.38
C GLU A 227 -10.28 -1.00 -29.32
N GLY A 228 -9.46 -0.99 -30.37
CA GLY A 228 -9.63 -0.09 -31.51
C GLY A 228 -8.76 1.15 -31.48
N ALA A 229 -7.55 1.02 -32.04
CA ALA A 229 -6.96 2.10 -32.80
C ALA A 229 -7.98 2.55 -33.86
N SER A 230 -8.68 3.66 -33.62
CA SER A 230 -9.32 4.44 -34.68
C SER A 230 -8.67 5.81 -34.69
N ALA A 231 -7.43 5.81 -35.18
CA ALA A 231 -6.83 7.00 -35.74
C ALA A 231 -7.71 7.49 -36.89
N LYS A 232 -8.02 8.79 -36.85
CA LYS A 232 -8.67 9.49 -37.96
C LYS A 232 -7.89 9.23 -39.25
N GLN A 233 -8.66 8.93 -40.29
CA GLN A 233 -8.28 8.75 -41.68
C GLN A 233 -7.07 9.59 -42.13
N VAL A 234 -6.02 8.91 -42.56
CA VAL A 234 -5.26 9.29 -43.76
C VAL A 234 -5.08 8.01 -44.58
N SER A 235 -5.59 8.05 -45.80
CA SER A 235 -5.49 7.01 -46.82
C SER A 235 -4.04 6.80 -47.27
N GLN A 236 -3.50 5.59 -47.07
CA GLN A 236 -2.62 4.92 -48.05
C GLN A 236 -2.45 3.44 -47.69
N SER A 237 -2.45 2.63 -48.74
CA SER A 237 -2.23 1.19 -48.80
C SER A 237 -0.89 0.76 -48.22
N ASP A 238 -0.86 -0.29 -47.41
CA ASP A 238 -0.25 -1.58 -47.75
C ASP A 238 -0.28 -2.52 -46.53
N THR A 239 -0.40 -3.81 -46.80
CA THR A 239 -0.57 -4.93 -45.87
C THR A 239 0.37 -4.89 -44.66
N GLU A 240 -0.16 -4.53 -43.49
CA GLU A 240 0.51 -4.68 -42.20
C GLU A 240 -0.14 -5.85 -41.45
N GLY A 241 0.49 -7.01 -41.55
CA GLY A 241 0.04 -8.24 -40.89
C GLY A 241 0.09 -8.14 -39.37
N ASP A 242 -0.83 -8.84 -38.71
CA ASP A 242 -0.96 -8.96 -37.25
C ASP A 242 0.43 -9.08 -36.56
N PRO A 243 0.79 -8.15 -35.66
CA PRO A 243 2.12 -8.12 -35.04
C PRO A 243 2.43 -9.39 -34.24
N LEU A 244 1.41 -10.09 -33.73
CA LEU A 244 1.57 -11.39 -33.07
C LEU A 244 1.92 -12.49 -34.08
N MET A 245 1.28 -12.49 -35.25
CA MET A 245 1.56 -13.44 -36.32
C MET A 245 2.98 -13.27 -36.85
N ASN A 246 3.45 -12.03 -37.01
CA ASN A 246 4.82 -11.73 -37.45
C ASN A 246 5.88 -12.17 -36.42
N MET A 247 5.59 -12.01 -35.13
CA MET A 247 6.49 -12.48 -34.08
C MET A 247 6.52 -14.02 -34.01
N LEU A 248 5.35 -14.68 -34.16
CA LEU A 248 5.24 -16.14 -34.22
C LEU A 248 5.99 -16.72 -35.43
N LEU A 249 5.86 -16.12 -36.61
CA LEU A 249 6.59 -16.51 -37.81
C LEU A 249 8.10 -16.34 -37.63
N ARG A 250 8.56 -15.21 -37.09
CA ARG A 250 9.99 -14.99 -36.81
C ARG A 250 10.55 -15.96 -35.78
N LEU A 251 9.79 -16.29 -34.73
CA LEU A 251 10.19 -17.28 -33.73
C LEU A 251 10.25 -18.70 -34.32
N GLN A 252 9.29 -19.03 -35.19
CA GLN A 252 9.27 -20.31 -35.91
C GLN A 252 10.45 -20.42 -36.88
N GLU A 253 10.78 -19.36 -37.60
CA GLU A 253 11.96 -19.31 -38.47
C GLU A 253 13.26 -19.49 -37.66
N ALA A 254 13.42 -18.77 -36.55
CA ALA A 254 14.59 -18.90 -35.68
C ALA A 254 14.75 -20.31 -35.08
N ALA A 255 13.64 -20.98 -34.75
CA ALA A 255 13.67 -22.36 -34.25
C ALA A 255 14.05 -23.37 -35.35
N ASN A 256 13.63 -23.14 -36.59
CA ASN A 256 13.89 -24.06 -37.71
C ASN A 256 15.33 -23.97 -38.25
N TYR A 257 16.08 -22.91 -37.95
CA TYR A 257 17.50 -22.80 -38.32
C TYR A 257 18.42 -23.80 -37.59
N SER A 258 17.94 -24.48 -36.54
CA SER A 258 18.72 -25.45 -35.77
C SER A 258 18.81 -26.86 -36.38
N SER A 259 18.23 -27.10 -37.57
CA SER A 259 18.05 -28.47 -38.09
C SER A 259 18.53 -28.76 -39.52
N THR A 260 19.35 -27.90 -40.14
CA THR A 260 19.98 -28.24 -41.43
C THR A 260 21.38 -27.61 -41.60
N GLN A 261 22.38 -28.23 -40.96
CA GLN A 261 23.76 -28.23 -41.48
C GLN A 261 24.48 -29.47 -40.93
N SER A 262 24.13 -30.63 -41.48
CA SER A 262 24.94 -31.85 -41.40
C SER A 262 25.23 -32.28 -42.84
N CYS A 263 26.52 -32.48 -43.15
CA CYS A 263 27.19 -32.95 -44.38
C CYS A 263 28.28 -31.92 -44.73
N ASP A 264 29.56 -32.21 -44.97
CA ASP A 264 30.44 -33.36 -44.84
C ASP A 264 31.83 -32.82 -45.22
N SER A 265 32.90 -33.26 -44.56
CA SER A 265 34.18 -33.70 -45.19
C SER A 265 35.44 -33.43 -44.36
N ASP A 266 36.23 -34.50 -44.31
CA ASP A 266 37.53 -34.73 -43.67
C ASP A 266 38.70 -33.88 -44.19
N SER A 267 39.73 -33.68 -43.34
CA SER A 267 41.12 -34.18 -43.54
C SER A 267 42.18 -33.47 -42.67
N THR A 268 42.78 -34.24 -41.76
CA THR A 268 44.21 -34.31 -41.35
C THR A 268 45.16 -33.11 -41.49
N SER A 269 45.84 -32.70 -40.40
CA SER A 269 47.27 -32.99 -40.16
C SER A 269 47.88 -32.24 -38.95
N HIS A 270 48.66 -32.99 -38.18
CA HIS A 270 49.65 -32.65 -37.14
C HIS A 270 50.31 -31.25 -37.14
N HIS A 271 50.48 -30.66 -35.95
CA HIS A 271 51.81 -30.54 -35.32
C HIS A 271 51.71 -30.11 -33.85
N ASP A 272 52.37 -30.87 -32.98
CA ASP A 272 52.74 -30.49 -31.61
C ASP A 272 53.68 -29.28 -31.63
N ASP A 273 53.52 -28.36 -30.67
CA ASP A 273 54.66 -27.84 -29.93
C ASP A 273 54.25 -27.28 -28.57
N GLN A 274 55.17 -27.51 -27.63
CA GLN A 274 55.05 -27.51 -26.18
C GLN A 274 55.78 -26.29 -25.59
N LEU A 275 55.36 -25.88 -24.37
CA LEU A 275 56.05 -24.99 -23.41
C LEU A 275 55.97 -23.47 -23.73
N ASP A 276 55.89 -22.52 -22.80
CA ASP A 276 56.26 -22.51 -21.38
C ASP A 276 55.61 -21.33 -20.61
N SER A 277 55.60 -21.50 -19.29
CA SER A 277 55.47 -20.65 -18.09
C SER A 277 55.30 -19.11 -18.09
N SER A 278 54.80 -18.67 -16.90
CA SER A 278 55.03 -17.40 -16.18
C SER A 278 54.01 -16.27 -16.42
N LEU A 279 53.16 -15.87 -15.46
CA LEU A 279 53.33 -15.21 -14.14
C LEU A 279 52.90 -13.73 -14.23
N GLU A 280 52.16 -13.28 -13.19
CA GLU A 280 52.00 -11.87 -12.76
C GLU A 280 51.24 -10.91 -13.70
N SER A 281 50.53 -9.86 -13.26
CA SER A 281 50.31 -9.26 -11.95
C SER A 281 49.02 -8.43 -12.00
N ALA A 282 48.53 -8.07 -10.82
CA ALA A 282 47.42 -7.17 -10.59
C ALA A 282 47.61 -5.76 -11.17
N LEU A 283 46.50 -5.14 -11.56
CA LEU A 283 46.07 -3.79 -11.17
C LEU A 283 44.56 -3.67 -11.40
#